data_AF-A0A5J5TC37-F1
#
_entry.id   AF-A0A5J5TC37-F1
#
_cell.length_a   1.000
_cell.length_b   1.000
_cell.length_c   1.000
_cell.angle_alpha   90.00
_cell.angle_beta   90.00
_cell.angle_gamma   90.00
#
_symmetry.space_group_name_H-M   'P 1'
#
loop_
_entity.id
_entity.type
_entity.pdbx_description
1 polymer ?
#
loop_
_entity_poly.entity_id
_entity_poly.type
_entity_poly.pdbx_seq_one_letter_code
_entity_poly.pdbx_strand_id
1 'polypeptide(L)'
;MHNGNSLRNTTTLGSEKERERVYDTIFRLPWRCEVLISVGFFICFDSFLSLLTIMPTRVLITFWRLLTTRQFKWPSAAELCDFGCFLVLACGVIVLGRTDISLIYHMIRGQGTIKLYVVYNVWEIFDKLCQRFGGDVLETLFNSAEGLANCSQENMAFWIRRFVSDQALTMAFSILHSFILLAQAITLSTCIVAHNNALFALLVSNNFAEIKSNVFKRFSRDNIHSLAYSDSVERFHISACLLFVLAQNILEAEGPWFESFLFNAFVVFVCEMLIDIIKHSFLAKFNDIKPIAYSEFLEDLCKQTLNIQTEDCKKNLTFVPLAPACVVIRVLTPVYAAHLPCSPLAWRFFWILVLISMTYIMLTSLKVMIGMGLQKHATWYVSRCRKRKHHLD
;
A
#
# COMPACT_ATOMS: atom_id res chain seq x y z
N MET A 1 37.10 -48.52 -19.46
CA MET A 1 37.11 -47.63 -18.29
C MET A 1 35.70 -47.08 -18.11
N HIS A 2 35.07 -47.42 -16.98
CA HIS A 2 33.80 -46.85 -16.55
C HIS A 2 33.91 -45.32 -16.66
N ASN A 3 33.05 -44.68 -17.46
CA ASN A 3 32.79 -43.26 -17.33
C ASN A 3 32.21 -43.07 -15.94
N GLY A 4 33.10 -42.81 -14.97
CA GLY A 4 32.74 -42.56 -13.58
C GLY A 4 31.63 -41.53 -13.53
N ASN A 5 30.75 -41.69 -12.54
CA ASN A 5 29.57 -40.87 -12.25
C ASN A 5 29.83 -39.36 -12.42
N SER A 6 29.83 -38.88 -13.65
CA SER A 6 29.98 -37.49 -14.00
C SER A 6 28.63 -36.85 -13.77
N LEU A 7 28.59 -35.73 -13.03
CA LEU A 7 27.40 -34.90 -12.85
C LEU A 7 26.74 -34.53 -14.19
N ARG A 8 27.53 -34.53 -15.28
CA ARG A 8 27.04 -34.33 -16.64
C ARG A 8 26.06 -35.42 -17.11
N ASN A 9 26.24 -36.66 -16.66
CA ASN A 9 25.36 -37.79 -17.01
C ASN A 9 24.03 -37.75 -16.25
N THR A 10 23.95 -36.99 -15.15
CA THR A 10 22.72 -36.77 -14.37
C THR A 10 21.92 -35.55 -14.84
N THR A 11 22.42 -34.81 -15.84
CA THR A 11 21.78 -33.59 -16.37
C THR A 11 21.54 -33.72 -17.87
N THR A 12 20.38 -33.27 -18.35
CA THR A 12 20.12 -33.18 -19.79
C THR A 12 21.06 -32.17 -20.44
N LEU A 13 21.53 -32.45 -21.66
CA LEU A 13 22.33 -31.52 -22.45
C LEU A 13 21.48 -30.28 -22.76
N GLY A 14 21.78 -29.17 -22.10
CA GLY A 14 21.04 -27.92 -22.26
C GLY A 14 21.16 -27.36 -23.67
N SER A 15 20.03 -27.03 -24.29
CA SER A 15 19.98 -26.34 -25.58
C SER A 15 20.27 -24.84 -25.44
N GLU A 16 20.68 -24.16 -26.51
CA GLU A 16 20.92 -22.71 -26.50
C GLU A 16 19.66 -21.92 -26.12
N LYS A 17 18.47 -22.44 -26.48
CA LYS A 17 17.16 -21.91 -26.06
C LYS A 17 16.90 -22.05 -24.57
N GLU A 18 17.35 -23.12 -23.94
CA GLU A 18 17.26 -23.29 -22.48
C GLU A 18 18.25 -22.36 -21.77
N ARG A 19 19.44 -22.14 -22.35
CA ARG A 19 20.39 -21.14 -21.85
C ARG A 19 19.74 -19.75 -21.86
N GLU A 20 19.22 -19.30 -23.00
CA GLU A 20 18.53 -18.01 -23.10
C GLU A 20 17.38 -17.88 -22.10
N ARG A 21 16.56 -18.93 -21.95
CA ARG A 21 15.47 -18.96 -20.97
C ARG A 21 15.99 -18.77 -19.54
N VAL A 22 17.09 -19.44 -19.18
CA VAL A 22 17.71 -19.30 -17.85
C VAL A 22 18.23 -17.88 -17.61
N TYR A 23 18.93 -17.27 -18.58
CA TYR A 23 19.40 -15.89 -18.45
C TYR A 23 18.26 -14.87 -18.40
N ASP A 24 17.22 -15.07 -19.21
CA ASP A 24 16.03 -14.23 -19.21
C ASP A 24 15.28 -14.30 -17.86
N THR A 25 15.17 -15.49 -17.26
CA THR A 25 14.56 -15.68 -15.95
C THR A 25 15.43 -15.15 -14.81
N ILE A 26 16.75 -15.30 -14.87
CA ILE A 26 17.65 -14.91 -13.77
C ILE A 26 17.94 -13.41 -13.76
N PHE A 27 18.03 -12.75 -14.92
CA PHE A 27 18.49 -11.35 -14.98
C PHE A 27 17.43 -10.38 -15.49
N ARG A 28 16.64 -10.74 -16.51
CA ARG A 28 15.65 -9.81 -17.08
C ARG A 28 14.35 -9.77 -16.31
N LEU A 29 13.93 -10.90 -15.77
CA LEU A 29 12.69 -10.99 -15.01
C LEU A 29 12.74 -10.18 -13.70
N PRO A 30 13.78 -10.27 -12.85
CA PRO A 30 13.87 -9.46 -11.63
C PRO A 30 13.72 -7.97 -11.92
N TRP A 31 14.44 -7.48 -12.94
CA TRP A 31 14.38 -6.08 -13.33
C TRP A 31 12.97 -5.65 -13.78
N ARG A 32 12.30 -6.45 -14.61
CA ARG A 32 10.93 -6.14 -15.08
C ARG A 32 9.90 -6.20 -13.96
N CYS A 33 10.05 -7.16 -13.07
CA CYS A 33 9.22 -7.32 -11.88
C CYS A 33 9.40 -6.11 -10.95
N GLU A 34 10.64 -5.72 -10.68
CA GLU A 34 10.94 -4.59 -9.79
C GLU A 34 10.42 -3.27 -10.33
N VAL A 35 10.57 -3.00 -11.63
CA VAL A 35 9.99 -1.80 -12.25
C VAL A 35 8.46 -1.80 -12.17
N LEU A 36 7.81 -2.96 -12.35
CA LEU A 36 6.36 -3.08 -12.21
C LEU A 36 5.91 -2.75 -10.79
N ILE A 37 6.53 -3.38 -9.79
CA ILE A 37 6.18 -3.20 -8.38
C ILE A 37 6.49 -1.77 -7.93
N SER A 38 7.62 -1.20 -8.33
CA SER A 38 8.00 0.19 -8.04
C SER A 38 7.01 1.19 -8.61
N VAL A 39 6.54 1.01 -9.86
CA VAL A 39 5.52 1.90 -10.44
C VAL A 39 4.19 1.75 -9.69
N GLY A 40 3.79 0.52 -9.34
CA GLY A 40 2.61 0.25 -8.52
C GLY A 40 2.68 0.94 -7.15
N PHE A 41 3.83 0.86 -6.48
CA PHE A 41 4.08 1.55 -5.21
C PHE A 41 3.85 3.07 -5.32
N PHE A 42 4.36 3.72 -6.37
CA PHE A 42 4.14 5.15 -6.55
C PHE A 42 2.68 5.50 -6.86
N ILE A 43 1.93 4.63 -7.54
CA ILE A 43 0.48 4.82 -7.75
C ILE A 43 -0.27 4.73 -6.41
N CYS A 44 0.08 3.76 -5.55
CA CYS A 44 -0.45 3.68 -4.19
C CYS A 44 -0.11 4.95 -3.39
N PHE A 45 1.12 5.43 -3.49
CA PHE A 45 1.55 6.65 -2.80
C PHE A 45 0.81 7.89 -3.30
N ASP A 46 0.59 8.02 -4.61
CA ASP A 46 -0.21 9.09 -5.21
C ASP A 46 -1.66 9.08 -4.71
N SER A 47 -2.26 7.88 -4.61
CA SER A 47 -3.62 7.69 -4.11
C SER A 47 -3.73 8.04 -2.63
N PHE A 48 -2.74 7.63 -1.82
CA PHE A 48 -2.63 8.01 -0.42
C PHE A 48 -2.52 9.52 -0.22
N LEU A 49 -1.64 10.18 -0.98
CA LEU A 49 -1.50 11.64 -0.93
C LEU A 49 -2.78 12.36 -1.39
N SER A 50 -3.52 11.80 -2.35
CA SER A 50 -4.83 12.33 -2.76
C SER A 50 -5.84 12.32 -1.61
N LEU A 51 -5.86 11.25 -0.82
CA LEU A 51 -6.72 11.14 0.37
C LEU A 51 -6.37 12.22 1.42
N LEU A 52 -5.09 12.54 1.61
CA LEU A 52 -4.65 13.56 2.58
C LEU A 52 -4.78 15.00 2.08
N THR A 53 -4.76 15.24 0.76
CA THR A 53 -4.67 16.60 0.19
C THR A 53 -5.88 17.04 -0.62
N ILE A 54 -6.33 16.20 -1.56
CA ILE A 54 -7.40 16.53 -2.51
C ILE A 54 -8.77 16.33 -1.86
N MET A 55 -8.99 15.20 -1.19
CA MET A 55 -10.28 14.87 -0.57
C MET A 55 -10.72 15.92 0.47
N PRO A 56 -9.87 16.35 1.45
CA PRO A 56 -10.29 17.36 2.42
C PRO A 56 -10.61 18.70 1.74
N THR A 57 -9.86 19.09 0.72
CA THR A 57 -10.11 20.34 -0.03
C THR A 57 -11.42 20.30 -0.79
N ARG A 58 -11.77 19.17 -1.40
CA ARG A 58 -13.09 19.00 -2.05
C ARG A 58 -14.22 19.11 -1.04
N VAL A 59 -14.12 18.44 0.11
CA VAL A 59 -15.11 18.53 1.19
C VAL A 59 -15.24 19.96 1.71
N LEU A 60 -14.13 20.67 1.91
CA LEU A 60 -14.13 22.08 2.33
C LEU A 60 -14.78 23.00 1.30
N ILE A 61 -14.50 22.82 0.01
CA ILE A 61 -15.13 23.60 -1.07
C ILE A 61 -16.64 23.35 -1.11
N THR A 62 -17.08 22.10 -0.97
CA THR A 62 -18.51 21.75 -0.94
C THR A 62 -19.20 22.37 0.26
N PHE A 63 -18.58 22.32 1.45
CA PHE A 63 -19.10 22.95 2.66
C PHE A 63 -19.15 24.49 2.53
N TRP A 64 -18.10 25.10 1.99
CA TRP A 64 -18.06 26.54 1.73
C TRP A 64 -19.14 26.99 0.75
N ARG A 65 -19.37 26.21 -0.31
CA ARG A 65 -20.45 26.44 -1.28
C ARG A 65 -21.81 26.41 -0.58
N LEU A 66 -22.06 25.39 0.24
CA LEU A 66 -23.31 25.25 1.00
C LEU A 66 -23.57 26.45 1.93
N LEU A 67 -22.53 26.91 2.64
CA LEU A 67 -22.62 28.09 3.52
C LEU A 67 -22.89 29.38 2.74
N THR A 68 -22.26 29.55 1.58
CA THR A 68 -22.32 30.79 0.80
C THR A 68 -23.62 30.92 0.01
N THR A 69 -24.07 29.85 -0.65
CA THR A 69 -25.24 29.92 -1.55
C THR A 69 -26.56 29.64 -0.84
N ARG A 70 -26.56 29.09 0.39
CA ARG A 70 -27.75 28.67 1.18
C ARG A 70 -28.77 27.80 0.42
N GLN A 71 -28.43 27.33 -0.78
CA GLN A 71 -29.25 26.44 -1.58
C GLN A 71 -28.74 25.02 -1.43
N PHE A 72 -29.57 24.16 -0.85
CA PHE A 72 -29.33 22.72 -0.80
C PHE A 72 -29.50 22.13 -2.20
N LYS A 73 -28.41 22.10 -2.97
CA LYS A 73 -28.32 21.23 -4.15
C LYS A 73 -28.02 19.81 -3.67
N TRP A 74 -28.71 18.81 -4.22
CA TRP A 74 -28.43 17.42 -3.90
C TRP A 74 -26.97 17.09 -4.26
N PRO A 75 -26.20 16.46 -3.36
CA PRO A 75 -24.79 16.18 -3.59
C PRO A 75 -24.63 15.16 -4.72
N SER A 76 -23.57 15.35 -5.51
CA SER A 76 -23.18 14.40 -6.55
C SER A 76 -22.63 13.10 -5.93
N ALA A 77 -22.63 12.00 -6.71
CA ALA A 77 -22.07 10.73 -6.27
C ALA A 77 -20.62 10.86 -5.76
N ALA A 78 -19.79 11.64 -6.47
CA ALA A 78 -18.40 11.89 -6.08
C ALA A 78 -18.30 12.65 -4.74
N GLU A 79 -19.15 13.65 -4.51
CA GLU A 79 -19.19 14.40 -3.24
C GLU A 79 -19.65 13.52 -2.07
N LEU A 80 -20.61 12.60 -2.31
CA LEU A 80 -21.05 11.60 -1.32
C LEU A 80 -19.94 10.60 -0.97
N CYS A 81 -19.22 10.10 -1.97
CA CYS A 81 -18.07 9.21 -1.76
C CYS A 81 -16.95 9.90 -0.98
N ASP A 82 -16.60 11.14 -1.34
CA ASP A 82 -15.58 11.94 -0.66
C ASP A 82 -15.98 12.19 0.82
N PHE A 83 -17.26 12.50 1.07
CA PHE A 83 -17.78 12.66 2.43
C PHE A 83 -17.77 11.35 3.23
N GLY A 84 -18.18 10.24 2.61
CA GLY A 84 -18.13 8.91 3.21
C GLY A 84 -16.71 8.51 3.62
N CYS A 85 -15.73 8.68 2.73
CA CYS A 85 -14.31 8.43 3.00
C CYS A 85 -13.76 9.35 4.09
N PHE A 86 -14.12 10.64 4.08
CA PHE A 86 -13.73 11.58 5.13
C PHE A 86 -14.27 11.17 6.51
N LEU A 87 -15.53 10.73 6.59
CA LEU A 87 -16.11 10.21 7.83
C LEU A 87 -15.40 8.96 8.34
N VAL A 88 -15.08 8.01 7.44
CA VAL A 88 -14.32 6.80 7.78
C VAL A 88 -12.96 7.17 8.35
N LEU A 89 -12.22 8.06 7.67
CA LEU A 89 -10.90 8.52 8.09
C LEU A 89 -10.96 9.24 9.45
N ALA A 90 -11.91 10.17 9.62
CA ALA A 90 -12.07 10.91 10.87
C ALA A 90 -12.41 9.98 12.04
N CYS A 91 -13.36 9.05 11.85
CA CYS A 91 -13.74 8.07 12.86
C CYS A 91 -12.55 7.15 13.21
N GLY A 92 -11.85 6.63 12.20
CA GLY A 92 -10.68 5.77 12.38
C GLY A 92 -9.57 6.47 13.18
N VAL A 93 -9.23 7.71 12.83
CA VAL A 93 -8.22 8.50 13.55
C VAL A 93 -8.64 8.77 14.99
N ILE A 94 -9.92 9.10 15.25
CA ILE A 94 -10.42 9.32 16.62
C ILE A 94 -10.31 8.04 17.45
N VAL A 95 -10.75 6.90 16.92
CA VAL A 95 -10.73 5.60 17.62
C VAL A 95 -9.29 5.14 17.88
N LEU A 96 -8.42 5.18 16.87
CA LEU A 96 -7.00 4.87 17.05
C LEU A 96 -6.32 5.86 18.02
N GLY A 97 -6.76 7.12 18.02
CA GLY A 97 -6.30 8.17 18.94
C GLY A 97 -6.50 7.83 20.42
N ARG A 98 -7.54 7.05 20.75
CA ARG A 98 -7.83 6.59 22.12
C ARG A 98 -7.06 5.35 22.54
N THR A 99 -6.26 4.78 21.64
CA THR A 99 -5.51 3.56 21.90
C THR A 99 -4.12 3.90 22.45
N ASP A 100 -3.76 3.29 23.58
CA ASP A 100 -2.46 3.45 24.21
C ASP A 100 -1.41 2.55 23.56
N ILE A 101 -0.56 3.15 22.72
CA ILE A 101 0.51 2.45 21.99
C ILE A 101 1.49 1.79 22.97
N SER A 102 1.85 2.49 24.05
CA SER A 102 2.81 1.99 25.04
C SER A 102 2.32 0.70 25.72
N LEU A 103 1.01 0.58 25.99
CA LEU A 103 0.44 -0.64 26.56
C LEU A 103 0.62 -1.83 25.62
N ILE A 104 0.24 -1.65 24.35
CA ILE A 104 0.37 -2.69 23.32
C ILE A 104 1.85 -3.06 23.14
N TYR A 105 2.73 -2.07 23.09
CA TYR A 105 4.17 -2.27 22.98
C TYR A 105 4.73 -3.08 24.15
N HIS A 106 4.39 -2.75 25.41
CA HIS A 106 4.84 -3.51 26.58
C HIS A 106 4.31 -4.95 26.58
N MET A 107 3.06 -5.14 26.14
CA MET A 107 2.45 -6.47 26.04
C MET A 107 3.17 -7.35 25.01
N ILE A 108 3.56 -6.77 23.87
CA ILE A 108 4.29 -7.43 22.78
C ILE A 108 5.77 -7.68 23.16
N ARG A 109 6.43 -6.68 23.75
CA ARG A 109 7.84 -6.76 24.18
C ARG A 109 8.07 -7.83 25.26
N GLY A 110 7.08 -8.11 26.10
CA GLY A 110 7.14 -9.17 27.10
C GLY A 110 7.12 -10.60 26.54
N GLN A 111 6.89 -10.78 25.23
CA GLN A 111 6.87 -12.08 24.59
C GLN A 111 8.27 -12.53 24.14
N GLY A 112 8.50 -13.85 24.11
CA GLY A 112 9.73 -14.40 23.55
C GLY A 112 9.84 -14.17 22.04
N THR A 113 11.06 -14.06 21.51
CA THR A 113 11.34 -13.81 20.08
C THR A 113 10.63 -14.79 19.15
N ILE A 114 10.49 -16.06 19.55
CA ILE A 114 9.78 -17.08 18.79
C ILE A 114 8.28 -16.75 18.66
N LYS A 115 7.65 -16.28 19.74
CA LYS A 115 6.24 -15.90 19.70
C LYS A 115 6.04 -14.64 18.86
N LEU A 116 7.00 -13.72 18.89
CA LEU A 116 6.91 -12.44 18.18
C LEU A 116 6.87 -12.60 16.66
N TYR A 117 7.66 -13.51 16.07
CA TYR A 117 7.58 -13.77 14.63
C TYR A 117 6.25 -14.42 14.23
N VAL A 118 5.71 -15.33 15.06
CA VAL A 118 4.39 -15.95 14.79
C VAL A 118 3.31 -14.88 14.79
N VAL A 119 3.35 -13.98 15.77
CA VAL A 119 2.41 -12.85 15.88
C VAL A 119 2.52 -11.93 14.66
N TYR A 120 3.73 -11.58 14.21
CA TYR A 120 3.92 -10.78 13.01
C TYR A 120 3.31 -11.43 11.76
N ASN A 121 3.64 -12.72 11.52
CA ASN A 121 3.11 -13.46 10.37
C ASN A 121 1.58 -13.55 10.39
N VAL A 122 0.97 -13.67 11.58
CA VAL A 122 -0.49 -13.67 11.73
C VAL A 122 -1.06 -12.30 11.33
N TRP A 123 -0.47 -11.20 11.78
CA TRP A 123 -0.91 -9.85 11.40
C TRP A 123 -0.77 -9.60 9.91
N GLU A 124 0.31 -10.07 9.29
CA GLU A 124 0.51 -9.96 7.85
C GLU A 124 -0.55 -10.73 7.05
N ILE A 125 -0.91 -11.95 7.49
CA ILE A 125 -1.99 -12.71 6.85
C ILE A 125 -3.32 -11.95 6.95
N PHE A 126 -3.60 -11.34 8.10
CA PHE A 126 -4.80 -10.51 8.27
C PHE A 126 -4.76 -9.25 7.41
N ASP A 127 -3.61 -8.59 7.29
CA ASP A 127 -3.45 -7.44 6.40
C ASP A 127 -3.71 -7.84 4.94
N LYS A 128 -3.10 -8.93 4.46
CA LYS A 128 -3.33 -9.48 3.12
C LYS A 128 -4.80 -9.83 2.88
N LEU A 129 -5.50 -10.36 3.89
CA LEU A 129 -6.94 -10.63 3.82
C LEU A 129 -7.75 -9.33 3.72
N CYS A 130 -7.44 -8.35 4.55
CA CYS A 130 -8.09 -7.04 4.55
C CYS A 130 -7.85 -6.27 3.24
N GLN A 131 -6.66 -6.36 2.64
CA GLN A 131 -6.39 -5.74 1.34
C GLN A 131 -7.29 -6.33 0.23
N ARG A 132 -7.56 -7.64 0.26
CA ARG A 132 -8.45 -8.29 -0.71
C ARG A 132 -9.91 -7.87 -0.53
N PHE A 133 -10.41 -7.85 0.69
CA PHE A 133 -11.80 -7.48 0.97
C PHE A 133 -12.07 -5.97 0.94
N GLY A 134 -11.05 -5.15 1.23
CA GLY A 134 -11.22 -3.70 1.38
C GLY A 134 -11.67 -3.02 0.09
N GLY A 135 -11.18 -3.48 -1.06
CA GLY A 135 -11.63 -3.01 -2.37
C GLY A 135 -13.12 -3.22 -2.57
N ASP A 136 -13.60 -4.43 -2.33
CA ASP A 136 -15.01 -4.81 -2.49
C ASP A 136 -15.93 -4.03 -1.54
N VAL A 137 -15.50 -3.83 -0.28
CA VAL A 137 -16.26 -3.05 0.71
C VAL A 137 -16.38 -1.57 0.28
N LEU A 138 -15.29 -0.99 -0.22
CA LEU A 138 -15.32 0.39 -0.70
C LEU A 138 -16.15 0.55 -1.99
N GLU A 139 -16.08 -0.43 -2.88
CA GLU A 139 -16.88 -0.47 -4.10
C GLU A 139 -18.38 -0.53 -3.80
N THR A 140 -18.80 -1.34 -2.81
CA THR A 140 -20.23 -1.37 -2.41
C THR A 140 -20.70 -0.03 -1.83
N LEU A 141 -19.85 0.67 -1.08
CA LEU A 141 -20.13 2.03 -0.61
C LEU A 141 -20.25 3.04 -1.77
N PHE A 142 -19.36 2.96 -2.77
CA PHE A 142 -19.42 3.87 -3.93
C PHE A 142 -20.65 3.60 -4.81
N ASN A 143 -21.01 2.33 -4.99
CA ASN A 143 -22.22 1.94 -5.72
C ASN A 143 -23.49 2.42 -5.00
N SER A 144 -23.53 2.37 -3.66
CA SER A 144 -24.66 2.93 -2.91
C SER A 144 -24.70 4.46 -2.91
N ALA A 145 -23.55 5.12 -2.95
CA ALA A 145 -23.47 6.58 -3.12
C ALA A 145 -23.96 7.01 -4.52
N GLU A 146 -23.59 6.29 -5.58
CA GLU A 146 -24.07 6.56 -6.93
C GLU A 146 -25.58 6.32 -7.06
N GLY A 147 -26.07 5.21 -6.50
CA GLY A 147 -27.50 4.93 -6.45
C GLY A 147 -28.28 6.00 -5.68
N LEU A 148 -27.72 6.53 -4.57
CA LEU A 148 -28.32 7.61 -3.79
C LEU A 148 -28.31 8.96 -4.53
N ALA A 149 -27.29 9.24 -5.33
CA ALA A 149 -27.20 10.48 -6.12
C ALA A 149 -28.20 10.51 -7.28
N ASN A 150 -28.49 9.35 -7.89
CA ASN A 150 -29.34 9.24 -9.09
C ASN A 150 -30.77 8.76 -8.79
N CYS A 151 -31.15 8.63 -7.52
CA CYS A 151 -32.44 8.07 -7.11
C CYS A 151 -33.63 9.02 -7.36
N SER A 152 -34.80 8.45 -7.69
CA SER A 152 -36.09 9.15 -7.66
C SER A 152 -36.60 9.38 -6.23
N GLN A 153 -37.45 10.38 -6.02
CA GLN A 153 -37.87 10.80 -4.68
C GLN A 153 -38.61 9.70 -3.88
N GLU A 154 -39.27 8.76 -4.55
CA GLU A 154 -40.02 7.66 -3.92
C GLU A 154 -39.11 6.58 -3.32
N ASN A 155 -37.94 6.32 -3.91
CA ASN A 155 -37.00 5.29 -3.46
C ASN A 155 -35.90 5.83 -2.52
N MET A 156 -35.91 7.12 -2.22
CA MET A 156 -34.86 7.83 -1.49
C MET A 156 -34.59 7.22 -0.10
N ALA A 157 -35.63 6.86 0.65
CA ALA A 157 -35.47 6.26 1.97
C ALA A 157 -34.75 4.90 1.93
N PHE A 158 -35.00 4.09 0.91
CA PHE A 158 -34.32 2.81 0.71
C PHE A 158 -32.83 3.02 0.44
N TRP A 159 -32.48 3.93 -0.47
CA TRP A 159 -31.09 4.22 -0.81
C TRP A 159 -30.32 4.88 0.33
N ILE A 160 -30.96 5.75 1.12
CA ILE A 160 -30.35 6.31 2.34
C ILE A 160 -30.01 5.19 3.32
N ARG A 161 -30.96 4.29 3.61
CA ARG A 161 -30.73 3.17 4.53
C ARG A 161 -29.60 2.27 4.03
N ARG A 162 -29.55 2.00 2.72
CA ARG A 162 -28.49 1.20 2.10
C ARG A 162 -27.13 1.89 2.24
N PHE A 163 -27.03 3.17 1.86
CA PHE A 163 -25.80 3.95 2.00
C PHE A 163 -25.31 4.01 3.45
N VAL A 164 -26.21 4.24 4.42
CA VAL A 164 -25.85 4.26 5.85
C VAL A 164 -25.36 2.88 6.32
N SER A 165 -25.99 1.79 5.86
CA SER A 165 -25.55 0.42 6.16
C SER A 165 -24.16 0.14 5.60
N ASP A 166 -23.93 0.45 4.32
CA ASP A 166 -22.66 0.23 3.63
C ASP A 166 -21.55 1.13 4.23
N GLN A 167 -21.90 2.36 4.63
CA GLN A 167 -21.01 3.27 5.35
C GLN A 167 -20.62 2.71 6.73
N ALA A 168 -21.57 2.15 7.49
CA ALA A 168 -21.29 1.53 8.78
C ALA A 168 -20.36 0.30 8.64
N LEU A 169 -20.62 -0.54 7.63
CA LEU A 169 -19.75 -1.67 7.30
C LEU A 169 -18.33 -1.22 6.94
N THR A 170 -18.21 -0.20 6.08
CA THR A 170 -16.92 0.36 5.66
C THR A 170 -16.16 0.96 6.84
N MET A 171 -16.84 1.68 7.73
CA MET A 171 -16.23 2.22 8.95
C MET A 171 -15.70 1.10 9.85
N ALA A 172 -16.52 0.08 10.15
CA ALA A 172 -16.11 -1.03 11.00
C ALA A 172 -14.91 -1.80 10.41
N PHE A 173 -14.96 -2.07 9.10
CA PHE A 173 -13.88 -2.75 8.39
C PHE A 173 -12.59 -1.92 8.38
N SER A 174 -12.66 -0.63 8.06
CA SER A 174 -11.49 0.25 8.03
C SER A 174 -10.87 0.44 9.40
N ILE A 175 -11.67 0.49 10.47
CA ILE A 175 -11.17 0.55 11.86
C ILE A 175 -10.42 -0.74 12.19
N LEU A 176 -11.00 -1.90 11.91
CA LEU A 176 -10.36 -3.21 12.13
C LEU A 176 -9.02 -3.30 11.38
N HIS A 177 -9.01 -2.93 10.10
CA HIS A 177 -7.80 -2.96 9.27
C HIS A 177 -6.73 -1.99 9.80
N SER A 178 -7.13 -0.80 10.26
CA SER A 178 -6.20 0.17 10.88
C SER A 178 -5.57 -0.38 12.16
N PHE A 179 -6.31 -1.13 12.97
CA PHE A 179 -5.78 -1.80 14.15
C PHE A 179 -4.79 -2.93 13.81
N ILE A 180 -5.08 -3.72 12.78
CA ILE A 180 -4.16 -4.75 12.27
C ILE A 180 -2.84 -4.11 11.84
N LEU A 181 -2.89 -3.05 11.03
CA LEU A 181 -1.69 -2.32 10.60
C LEU A 181 -0.94 -1.68 11.76
N LEU A 182 -1.64 -1.11 12.74
CA LEU A 182 -1.03 -0.56 13.95
C LEU A 182 -0.31 -1.65 14.76
N ALA A 183 -0.95 -2.81 14.97
CA ALA A 183 -0.35 -3.93 15.69
C ALA A 183 0.87 -4.49 14.95
N GLN A 184 0.80 -4.58 13.61
CA GLN A 184 1.93 -4.97 12.76
C GLN A 184 3.10 -3.99 12.90
N ALA A 185 2.83 -2.68 12.85
CA ALA A 185 3.85 -1.64 12.99
C ALA A 185 4.51 -1.65 14.38
N ILE A 186 3.75 -1.83 15.47
CA ILE A 186 4.30 -1.96 16.83
C ILE A 186 5.15 -3.22 16.96
N THR A 187 4.72 -4.33 16.35
CA THR A 187 5.48 -5.58 16.33
C THR A 187 6.82 -5.38 15.59
N LEU A 188 6.80 -4.74 14.42
CA LEU A 188 8.01 -4.41 13.67
C LEU A 188 8.94 -3.48 14.45
N SER A 189 8.40 -2.44 15.09
CA SER A 189 9.15 -1.52 15.97
C SER A 189 9.88 -2.29 17.07
N THR A 190 9.16 -3.20 17.74
CA THR A 190 9.72 -4.05 18.81
C THR A 190 10.87 -4.92 18.29
N CYS A 191 10.76 -5.47 17.08
CA CYS A 191 11.81 -6.28 16.46
C CYS A 191 13.05 -5.47 16.06
N ILE A 192 12.87 -4.23 15.58
CA ILE A 192 13.96 -3.32 15.21
C ILE A 192 14.73 -2.86 16.44
N VAL A 193 14.02 -2.55 17.54
CA VAL A 193 14.63 -2.08 18.79
C VAL A 193 15.26 -3.22 19.60
N ALA A 194 14.82 -4.48 19.39
CA ALA A 194 15.34 -5.63 20.13
C ALA A 194 16.80 -5.97 19.77
N HIS A 195 17.67 -6.08 20.79
CA HIS A 195 19.10 -6.39 20.63
C HIS A 195 19.44 -7.82 20.14
N ASN A 196 18.47 -8.74 20.06
CA ASN A 196 18.71 -10.18 19.87
C ASN A 196 18.60 -10.66 18.40
N ASN A 197 19.02 -9.85 17.41
CA ASN A 197 18.83 -10.15 15.99
C ASN A 197 17.36 -10.52 15.63
N ALA A 198 16.39 -10.04 16.41
CA ALA A 198 14.98 -10.40 16.28
C ALA A 198 14.43 -10.00 14.92
N LEU A 199 14.88 -8.86 14.38
CA LEU A 199 14.56 -8.39 13.04
C LEU A 199 14.94 -9.42 11.97
N PHE A 200 16.18 -9.93 11.99
CA PHE A 200 16.63 -10.92 11.00
C PHE A 200 15.86 -12.23 11.12
N ALA A 201 15.57 -12.69 12.34
CA ALA A 201 14.77 -13.88 12.56
C ALA A 201 13.33 -13.72 12.02
N LEU A 202 12.71 -12.55 12.24
CA LEU A 202 11.39 -12.23 11.69
C LEU A 202 11.43 -12.22 10.16
N LEU A 203 12.36 -11.46 9.56
CA LEU A 203 12.48 -11.36 8.10
C LEU A 203 12.70 -12.74 7.48
N VAL A 204 13.68 -13.52 7.95
CA VAL A 204 13.92 -14.87 7.41
C VAL A 204 12.70 -15.78 7.56
N SER A 205 12.01 -15.74 8.70
CA SER A 205 10.82 -16.55 8.90
C SER A 205 9.68 -16.15 7.97
N ASN A 206 9.47 -14.85 7.79
CA ASN A 206 8.41 -14.33 6.94
C ASN A 206 8.66 -14.69 5.47
N ASN A 207 9.85 -14.32 5.00
CA ASN A 207 10.38 -14.61 3.68
C ASN A 207 10.25 -16.08 3.30
N PHE A 208 10.57 -16.99 4.24
CA PHE A 208 10.44 -18.42 4.02
C PHE A 208 8.98 -18.88 3.92
N ALA A 209 8.10 -18.37 4.79
CA ALA A 209 6.67 -18.69 4.75
C ALA A 209 6.05 -18.25 3.42
N GLU A 210 6.43 -17.06 2.95
CA GLU A 210 5.96 -16.50 1.70
C GLU A 210 6.42 -17.32 0.48
N ILE A 211 7.73 -17.60 0.39
CA ILE A 211 8.29 -18.45 -0.68
C ILE A 211 7.58 -19.81 -0.69
N LYS A 212 7.43 -20.45 0.47
CA LYS A 212 6.76 -21.75 0.58
C LYS A 212 5.32 -21.70 0.09
N SER A 213 4.59 -20.64 0.44
CA SER A 213 3.16 -20.53 0.11
C SER A 213 2.89 -20.34 -1.39
N ASN A 214 3.86 -19.80 -2.14
CA ASN A 214 3.70 -19.39 -3.53
C ASN A 214 4.44 -20.31 -4.53
N VAL A 215 5.64 -20.78 -4.21
CA VAL A 215 6.50 -21.48 -5.19
C VAL A 215 5.95 -22.86 -5.60
N PHE A 216 5.21 -23.53 -4.73
CA PHE A 216 4.65 -24.87 -5.03
C PHE A 216 3.26 -24.84 -5.67
N LYS A 217 2.66 -23.66 -5.85
CA LYS A 217 1.32 -23.53 -6.43
C LYS A 217 1.40 -23.23 -7.91
N ARG A 218 0.45 -23.78 -8.67
CA ARG A 218 0.25 -23.43 -10.07
C ARG A 218 -0.54 -22.13 -10.16
N PHE A 219 0.00 -21.15 -10.87
CA PHE A 219 -0.63 -19.85 -11.08
C PHE A 219 -0.94 -19.66 -12.57
N SER A 220 -2.13 -19.13 -12.86
CA SER A 220 -2.40 -18.58 -14.18
C SER A 220 -1.66 -17.25 -14.35
N ARG A 221 -1.49 -16.82 -15.61
CA ARG A 221 -0.96 -15.50 -15.94
C ARG A 221 -1.69 -14.38 -15.19
N ASP A 222 -3.02 -14.47 -15.13
CA ASP A 222 -3.87 -13.50 -14.46
C ASP A 222 -3.66 -13.49 -12.95
N ASN A 223 -3.42 -14.65 -12.34
CA ASN A 223 -3.18 -14.71 -10.90
C ASN A 223 -1.84 -14.05 -10.54
N ILE A 224 -0.82 -14.19 -11.39
CA ILE A 224 0.48 -13.52 -11.20
C ILE A 224 0.38 -12.01 -11.42
N HIS A 225 -0.47 -11.55 -12.35
CA HIS A 225 -0.77 -10.14 -12.52
C HIS A 225 -1.37 -9.54 -11.23
N SER A 226 -2.39 -10.18 -10.67
CA SER A 226 -2.99 -9.79 -9.39
C SER A 226 -2.05 -9.93 -8.19
N LEU A 227 -1.08 -10.84 -8.24
CA LEU A 227 -0.07 -11.02 -7.20
C LEU A 227 0.91 -9.84 -7.20
N ALA A 228 1.50 -9.50 -8.36
CA ALA A 228 2.43 -8.38 -8.48
C ALA A 228 1.82 -7.03 -8.05
N TYR A 229 0.53 -6.84 -8.32
CA TYR A 229 -0.21 -5.67 -7.83
C TYR A 229 -0.40 -5.68 -6.31
N SER A 230 -0.65 -6.86 -5.72
CA SER A 230 -0.70 -7.04 -4.27
C SER A 230 0.64 -6.72 -3.62
N ASP A 231 1.74 -7.17 -4.22
CA ASP A 231 3.11 -6.94 -3.70
C ASP A 231 3.47 -5.44 -3.73
N SER A 232 2.92 -4.69 -4.70
CA SER A 232 3.03 -3.22 -4.74
C SER A 232 2.34 -2.54 -3.54
N VAL A 233 1.16 -3.04 -3.16
CA VAL A 233 0.40 -2.55 -1.99
C VAL A 233 1.10 -2.94 -0.70
N GLU A 234 1.61 -4.17 -0.61
CA GLU A 234 2.38 -4.68 0.53
C GLU A 234 3.61 -3.81 0.82
N ARG A 235 4.40 -3.46 -0.19
CA ARG A 235 5.54 -2.53 -0.01
C ARG A 235 5.11 -1.14 0.46
N PHE A 236 3.93 -0.67 0.05
CA PHE A 236 3.38 0.58 0.56
C PHE A 236 3.02 0.48 2.05
N HIS A 237 2.39 -0.63 2.47
CA HIS A 237 2.07 -0.90 3.86
C HIS A 237 3.33 -1.04 4.73
N ILE A 238 4.36 -1.77 4.26
CA ILE A 238 5.66 -1.87 4.92
C ILE A 238 6.29 -0.48 5.09
N SER A 239 6.22 0.37 4.07
CA SER A 239 6.71 1.75 4.14
C SER A 239 5.95 2.60 5.17
N ALA A 240 4.63 2.43 5.28
CA ALA A 240 3.82 3.07 6.32
C ALA A 240 4.18 2.57 7.73
N CYS A 241 4.46 1.26 7.89
CA CYS A 241 4.97 0.68 9.13
C CYS A 241 6.37 1.22 9.49
N LEU A 242 7.28 1.38 8.52
CA LEU A 242 8.60 1.96 8.77
C LEU A 242 8.50 3.45 9.15
N LEU A 243 7.57 4.20 8.56
CA LEU A 243 7.27 5.58 8.97
C LEU A 243 6.75 5.63 10.41
N PHE A 244 5.95 4.64 10.82
CA PHE A 244 5.55 4.49 12.22
C PHE A 244 6.76 4.31 13.13
N VAL A 245 7.69 3.41 12.79
CA VAL A 245 8.89 3.14 13.60
C VAL A 245 9.77 4.38 13.68
N LEU A 246 9.93 5.12 12.57
CA LEU A 246 10.65 6.38 12.55
C LEU A 246 10.06 7.38 13.56
N ALA A 247 8.75 7.58 13.50
CA ALA A 247 8.06 8.52 14.39
C ALA A 247 8.12 8.10 15.86
N GLN A 248 8.05 6.79 16.15
CA GLN A 248 8.22 6.30 17.52
C GLN A 248 9.65 6.54 18.03
N ASN A 249 10.67 6.29 17.20
CA ASN A 249 12.06 6.58 17.56
C ASN A 249 12.30 8.08 17.81
N ILE A 250 11.66 8.97 17.03
CA ILE A 250 11.74 10.43 17.29
C ILE A 250 11.19 10.80 18.68
N LEU A 251 10.16 10.10 19.14
CA LEU A 251 9.46 10.42 20.39
C LEU A 251 10.07 9.75 21.63
N GLU A 252 10.56 8.51 21.50
CA GLU A 252 10.89 7.65 22.65
C GLU A 252 12.37 7.25 22.72
N ALA A 253 13.14 7.33 21.62
CA ALA A 253 14.50 6.80 21.61
C ALA A 253 15.51 7.78 22.23
N GLU A 254 16.29 7.27 23.20
CA GLU A 254 17.41 7.97 23.81
C GLU A 254 18.73 7.63 23.10
N GLY A 255 19.54 8.65 22.78
CA GLY A 255 20.87 8.47 22.15
C GLY A 255 20.86 8.45 20.62
N PRO A 256 21.98 8.03 19.98
CA PRO A 256 22.11 8.02 18.51
C PRO A 256 21.37 6.82 17.91
N TRP A 257 20.11 7.02 17.52
CA TRP A 257 19.26 5.98 16.93
C TRP A 257 19.13 6.05 15.40
N PHE A 258 19.38 7.21 14.80
CA PHE A 258 19.04 7.49 13.40
C PHE A 258 19.76 6.58 12.39
N GLU A 259 21.08 6.44 12.50
CA GLU A 259 21.87 5.56 11.62
C GLU A 259 21.45 4.10 11.72
N SER A 260 21.25 3.61 12.96
CA SER A 260 20.77 2.25 13.21
C SER A 260 19.37 2.02 12.63
N PHE A 261 18.48 3.01 12.75
CA PHE A 261 17.16 2.96 12.14
C PHE A 261 17.26 2.90 10.61
N LEU A 262 18.06 3.76 9.98
CA LEU A 262 18.24 3.77 8.52
C LEU A 262 18.76 2.43 8.01
N PHE A 263 19.75 1.84 8.68
CA PHE A 263 20.28 0.53 8.34
C PHE A 263 19.20 -0.56 8.45
N ASN A 264 18.46 -0.60 9.57
CA ASN A 264 17.40 -1.59 9.77
C ASN A 264 16.26 -1.42 8.75
N ALA A 265 15.83 -0.19 8.48
CA ALA A 265 14.82 0.11 7.47
C ALA A 265 15.27 -0.30 6.06
N PHE A 266 16.54 -0.05 5.72
CA PHE A 266 17.14 -0.50 4.47
C PHE A 266 17.16 -2.03 4.37
N VAL A 267 17.55 -2.73 5.45
CA VAL A 267 17.54 -4.20 5.49
C VAL A 267 16.13 -4.75 5.28
N VAL A 268 15.11 -4.20 5.95
CA VAL A 268 13.71 -4.61 5.75
C VAL A 268 13.30 -4.46 4.28
N PHE A 269 13.56 -3.30 3.68
CA PHE A 269 13.15 -3.01 2.31
C PHE A 269 13.90 -3.87 1.27
N VAL A 270 15.21 -4.08 1.45
CA VAL A 270 16.02 -4.92 0.56
C VAL A 270 15.63 -6.39 0.70
N CYS A 271 15.37 -6.88 1.92
CA CYS A 271 14.88 -8.24 2.12
C CYS A 271 13.56 -8.47 1.38
N GLU A 272 12.61 -7.55 1.51
CA GLU A 272 11.33 -7.61 0.80
C GLU A 272 11.54 -7.65 -0.73
N MET A 273 12.36 -6.74 -1.25
CA MET A 273 12.70 -6.68 -2.68
C MET A 273 13.33 -7.99 -3.18
N LEU A 274 14.25 -8.56 -2.43
CA LEU A 274 14.91 -9.83 -2.78
C LEU A 274 13.91 -11.00 -2.80
N ILE A 275 12.96 -11.03 -1.87
CA ILE A 275 11.96 -12.09 -1.81
C ILE A 275 10.95 -11.98 -2.93
N ASP A 276 10.49 -10.77 -3.26
CA ASP A 276 9.64 -10.56 -4.43
C ASP A 276 10.33 -11.06 -5.71
N ILE A 277 11.60 -10.69 -5.89
CA ILE A 277 12.40 -11.14 -7.02
C ILE A 277 12.49 -12.68 -7.08
N ILE A 278 12.80 -13.32 -5.95
CA ILE A 278 12.90 -14.78 -5.86
C ILE A 278 11.55 -15.44 -6.14
N LYS A 279 10.49 -14.96 -5.49
CA LYS A 279 9.09 -15.40 -5.62
C LYS A 279 8.66 -15.37 -7.08
N HIS A 280 8.79 -14.21 -7.75
CA HIS A 280 8.39 -14.05 -9.14
C HIS A 280 9.27 -14.84 -10.11
N SER A 281 10.56 -15.01 -9.82
CA SER A 281 11.48 -15.84 -10.61
C SER A 281 11.09 -17.31 -10.60
N PHE A 282 10.77 -17.85 -9.42
CA PHE A 282 10.29 -19.22 -9.31
C PHE A 282 8.90 -19.37 -9.93
N LEU A 283 7.97 -18.45 -9.67
CA LEU A 283 6.63 -18.50 -10.26
C LEU A 283 6.66 -18.47 -11.79
N ALA A 284 7.49 -17.62 -12.38
CA ALA A 284 7.65 -17.55 -13.83
C ALA A 284 8.26 -18.84 -14.39
N LYS A 285 9.25 -19.42 -13.70
CA LYS A 285 9.90 -20.67 -14.12
C LYS A 285 8.96 -21.88 -14.02
N PHE A 286 8.23 -22.04 -12.91
CA PHE A 286 7.34 -23.17 -12.68
C PHE A 286 6.07 -23.15 -13.53
N ASN A 287 5.62 -21.96 -13.97
CA ASN A 287 4.41 -21.80 -14.77
C ASN A 287 4.71 -21.48 -16.25
N ASP A 288 5.96 -21.61 -16.69
CA ASP A 288 6.43 -21.31 -18.06
C ASP A 288 6.01 -19.92 -18.58
N ILE A 289 6.06 -18.91 -17.71
CA ILE A 289 5.68 -17.53 -18.05
C ILE A 289 6.90 -16.77 -18.57
N LYS A 290 6.75 -16.24 -19.78
CA LYS A 290 7.79 -15.41 -20.40
C LYS A 290 7.93 -14.08 -19.63
N PRO A 291 9.15 -13.54 -19.47
CA PRO A 291 9.36 -12.24 -18.82
C PRO A 291 8.64 -11.07 -19.52
N ILE A 292 8.15 -11.25 -20.75
CA ILE A 292 7.37 -10.23 -21.47
C ILE A 292 6.00 -9.99 -20.84
N ALA A 293 5.44 -10.98 -20.14
CA ALA A 293 4.17 -10.82 -19.42
C ALA A 293 4.23 -9.70 -18.38
N TYR A 294 5.35 -9.54 -17.65
CA TYR A 294 5.52 -8.45 -16.68
C TYR A 294 5.57 -7.07 -17.36
N SER A 295 6.11 -7.00 -18.58
CA SER A 295 6.09 -5.77 -19.36
C SER A 295 4.69 -5.41 -19.87
N GLU A 296 3.86 -6.42 -20.16
CA GLU A 296 2.45 -6.26 -20.51
C GLU A 296 1.63 -5.82 -19.29
N PHE A 297 1.85 -6.43 -18.11
CA PHE A 297 1.24 -5.98 -16.86
C PHE A 297 1.56 -4.51 -16.55
N LEU A 298 2.80 -4.09 -16.79
CA LEU A 298 3.21 -2.69 -16.65
C LEU A 298 2.54 -1.78 -17.69
N GLU A 299 2.33 -2.26 -18.91
CA GLU A 299 1.60 -1.50 -19.95
C GLU A 299 0.15 -1.25 -19.51
N ASP A 300 -0.51 -2.27 -18.95
CA ASP A 300 -1.88 -2.17 -18.47
C ASP A 300 -1.98 -1.22 -17.27
N LEU A 301 -1.04 -1.29 -16.33
CA LEU A 301 -0.94 -0.34 -15.20
C LEU A 301 -0.74 1.10 -15.67
N CYS A 302 0.09 1.32 -16.69
CA CYS A 302 0.29 2.65 -17.27
C CYS A 302 -0.96 3.17 -17.99
N LYS A 303 -1.69 2.30 -18.70
CA LYS A 303 -2.98 2.67 -19.33
C LYS A 303 -4.04 3.03 -18.30
N GLN A 304 -4.10 2.30 -17.18
CA GLN A 304 -4.97 2.62 -16.04
C GLN A 304 -4.64 4.03 -15.51
N THR A 305 -3.35 4.33 -15.31
CA THR A 305 -2.90 5.64 -14.82
C THR A 305 -3.28 6.81 -15.74
N LEU A 306 -3.36 6.56 -17.05
CA LEU A 306 -3.73 7.58 -18.05
C LEU A 306 -5.24 7.64 -18.32
N ASN A 307 -6.06 6.80 -17.67
CA ASN A 307 -7.48 6.61 -17.98
C ASN A 307 -7.74 6.28 -19.47
N ILE A 308 -6.84 5.53 -20.12
CA ILE A 308 -6.96 5.10 -21.53
C ILE A 308 -7.57 3.68 -21.65
N GLN A 309 -7.87 3.03 -20.52
CA GLN A 309 -8.40 1.66 -20.53
C GLN A 309 -9.71 1.53 -21.31
N THR A 310 -9.76 0.54 -22.20
CA THR A 310 -10.96 -0.01 -22.81
C THR A 310 -11.63 -1.01 -21.86
N GLU A 311 -12.96 -1.14 -21.90
CA GLU A 311 -13.79 -1.95 -20.98
C GLU A 311 -13.34 -3.42 -20.79
N ASP A 312 -12.52 -3.97 -21.69
CA ASP A 312 -11.98 -5.34 -21.62
C ASP A 312 -10.80 -5.55 -20.63
N CYS A 313 -10.28 -4.50 -19.99
CA CYS A 313 -9.13 -4.62 -19.08
C CYS A 313 -9.56 -5.12 -17.69
N LYS A 314 -9.59 -6.45 -17.52
CA LYS A 314 -10.21 -7.15 -16.37
C LYS A 314 -9.58 -6.94 -14.98
N LYS A 315 -8.43 -6.26 -14.85
CA LYS A 315 -7.69 -6.21 -13.57
C LYS A 315 -7.03 -4.86 -13.31
N ASN A 316 -7.66 -4.10 -12.43
CA ASN A 316 -7.14 -2.82 -11.95
C ASN A 316 -6.37 -3.00 -10.65
N LEU A 317 -5.36 -2.17 -10.44
CA LEU A 317 -4.72 -2.03 -9.13
C LEU A 317 -5.72 -1.33 -8.20
N THR A 318 -6.35 -2.10 -7.31
CA THR A 318 -7.25 -1.57 -6.28
C THR A 318 -6.46 -1.39 -4.99
N PHE A 319 -6.33 -0.14 -4.55
CA PHE A 319 -5.66 0.21 -3.30
C PHE A 319 -6.59 1.08 -2.45
N VAL A 320 -6.78 0.69 -1.19
CA VAL A 320 -7.60 1.42 -0.22
C VAL A 320 -6.69 2.14 0.79
N PRO A 321 -6.41 3.44 0.62
CA PRO A 321 -5.46 4.17 1.46
C PRO A 321 -5.97 4.51 2.87
N LEU A 322 -7.22 4.20 3.21
CA LEU A 322 -7.87 4.63 4.46
C LEU A 322 -7.15 4.12 5.71
N ALA A 323 -6.89 2.80 5.78
CA ALA A 323 -6.23 2.19 6.94
C ALA A 323 -4.80 2.69 7.16
N PRO A 324 -3.90 2.70 6.15
CA PRO A 324 -2.56 3.26 6.34
C PRO A 324 -2.61 4.76 6.65
N ALA A 325 -3.58 5.52 6.12
CA ALA A 325 -3.73 6.94 6.46
C ALA A 325 -4.11 7.15 7.92
N CYS A 326 -5.04 6.36 8.46
CA CYS A 326 -5.39 6.39 9.88
C CYS A 326 -4.16 6.18 10.77
N VAL A 327 -3.35 5.16 10.46
CA VAL A 327 -2.13 4.84 11.23
C VAL A 327 -1.10 5.97 11.12
N VAL A 328 -0.81 6.46 9.92
CA VAL A 328 0.17 7.54 9.71
C VAL A 328 -0.26 8.83 10.43
N ILE A 329 -1.54 9.23 10.32
CA ILE A 329 -2.06 10.43 11.01
C ILE A 329 -1.95 10.25 12.53
N ARG A 330 -2.38 9.10 13.06
CA ARG A 330 -2.32 8.78 14.50
C ARG A 330 -0.90 8.94 15.07
N VAL A 331 0.11 8.61 14.28
CA VAL A 331 1.50 8.51 14.73
C VAL A 331 2.26 9.81 14.51
N LEU A 332 1.97 10.53 13.44
CA LEU A 332 2.55 11.85 13.23
C LEU A 332 1.94 12.90 14.17
N THR A 333 0.69 12.74 14.61
CA THR A 333 0.03 13.68 15.54
C THR A 333 0.86 14.00 16.79
N PRO A 334 1.37 13.04 17.58
CA PRO A 334 2.23 13.33 18.72
C PRO A 334 3.59 13.93 18.34
N VAL A 335 4.16 13.59 17.18
CA VAL A 335 5.39 14.23 16.66
C VAL A 335 5.17 15.72 16.41
N TYR A 336 4.07 16.07 15.74
CA TYR A 336 3.68 17.48 15.57
C TYR A 336 3.41 18.17 16.92
N ALA A 337 2.80 17.47 17.87
CA ALA A 337 2.53 18.01 19.20
C ALA A 337 3.81 18.32 19.99
N ALA A 338 4.85 17.51 19.86
CA ALA A 338 6.15 17.71 20.51
C ALA A 338 6.90 18.95 19.99
N HIS A 339 6.69 19.32 18.73
CA HIS A 339 7.32 20.50 18.12
C HIS A 339 6.55 21.82 18.33
N LEU A 340 5.41 21.80 19.02
CA LEU A 340 4.64 23.01 19.32
C LEU A 340 5.21 23.75 20.55
N PRO A 341 5.48 25.07 20.46
CA PRO A 341 6.01 25.83 21.58
C PRO A 341 4.99 25.97 22.73
N CYS A 342 5.45 25.76 23.96
CA CYS A 342 4.70 26.03 25.20
C CYS A 342 4.46 27.54 25.33
N SER A 343 3.35 28.02 24.78
CA SER A 343 3.02 29.45 24.67
C SER A 343 1.53 29.68 24.97
N PRO A 344 1.09 30.93 25.22
CA PRO A 344 -0.32 31.24 25.44
C PRO A 344 -1.21 30.66 24.33
N LEU A 345 -2.45 30.27 24.68
CA LEU A 345 -3.37 29.56 23.77
C LEU A 345 -3.43 30.15 22.35
N ALA A 346 -3.55 31.48 22.22
CA ALA A 346 -3.62 32.15 20.92
C ALA A 346 -2.33 31.98 20.08
N TRP A 347 -1.16 32.06 20.71
CA TRP A 347 0.13 31.86 20.04
C TRP A 347 0.31 30.40 19.62
N ARG A 348 -0.14 29.46 20.46
CA ARG A 348 -0.17 28.04 20.12
C ARG A 348 -1.06 27.75 18.91
N PHE A 349 -2.26 28.34 18.84
CA PHE A 349 -3.13 28.22 17.67
C PHE A 349 -2.48 28.77 16.39
N PHE A 350 -1.79 29.91 16.49
CA PHE A 350 -1.05 30.46 15.35
C PHE A 350 0.00 29.47 14.82
N TRP A 351 0.83 28.90 15.69
CA TRP A 351 1.83 27.90 15.27
C TRP A 351 1.22 26.61 14.73
N ILE A 352 0.08 26.16 15.29
CA ILE A 352 -0.68 25.02 14.74
C ILE A 352 -1.11 25.31 13.30
N LEU A 353 -1.69 26.49 13.04
CA LEU A 353 -2.12 26.88 11.69
C LEU A 353 -0.94 26.97 10.73
N VAL A 354 0.18 27.53 11.16
CA VAL A 354 1.42 27.60 10.36
C VAL A 354 1.93 26.19 10.03
N LEU A 355 2.03 25.29 11.01
CA LEU A 355 2.50 23.93 10.79
C LEU A 355 1.56 23.15 9.86
N ILE A 356 0.25 23.21 10.09
CA ILE A 356 -0.75 22.56 9.22
C ILE A 356 -0.64 23.11 7.79
N SER A 357 -0.52 24.43 7.63
CA SER A 357 -0.38 25.06 6.31
C SER A 357 0.91 24.61 5.61
N MET A 358 2.04 24.62 6.30
CA MET A 358 3.33 24.17 5.75
C MET A 358 3.30 22.69 5.36
N THR A 359 2.78 21.83 6.23
CA THR A 359 2.61 20.41 5.94
C THR A 359 1.68 20.19 4.76
N TYR A 360 0.57 20.91 4.67
CA TYR A 360 -0.36 20.81 3.56
C TYR A 360 0.28 21.25 2.22
N ILE A 361 1.04 22.34 2.21
CA ILE A 361 1.79 22.80 1.03
C ILE A 361 2.86 21.77 0.63
N MET A 362 3.58 21.21 1.60
CA MET A 362 4.57 20.17 1.34
C MET A 362 3.93 18.92 0.74
N LEU A 363 2.85 18.40 1.33
CA LEU A 363 2.16 17.20 0.83
C LEU A 363 1.53 17.43 -0.54
N THR A 364 0.96 18.61 -0.80
CA THR A 364 0.41 18.95 -2.12
C THR A 364 1.50 19.09 -3.17
N SER A 365 2.64 19.71 -2.85
CA SER A 365 3.79 19.78 -3.76
C SER A 365 4.33 18.39 -4.10
N LEU A 366 4.43 17.51 -3.11
CA LEU A 366 4.83 16.11 -3.28
C LEU A 366 3.84 15.35 -4.15
N LYS A 367 2.53 15.52 -3.90
CA LYS A 367 1.45 14.94 -4.72
C LYS A 367 1.57 15.35 -6.18
N VAL A 368 1.78 16.63 -6.45
CA VAL A 368 1.90 17.16 -7.81
C VAL A 368 3.16 16.58 -8.48
N MET A 369 4.29 16.56 -7.78
CA MET A 369 5.55 16.01 -8.31
C MET A 369 5.41 14.53 -8.68
N ILE A 370 4.84 13.71 -7.81
CA ILE A 370 4.63 12.27 -8.05
C ILE A 370 3.62 12.05 -9.17
N GLY A 371 2.49 12.76 -9.14
CA GLY A 371 1.46 12.65 -10.18
C GLY A 371 1.99 13.02 -11.57
N MET A 372 2.75 14.10 -11.69
CA MET A 372 3.40 14.48 -12.96
C MET A 372 4.44 13.46 -13.39
N GLY A 373 5.24 12.93 -12.45
CA GLY A 373 6.22 11.88 -12.71
C GLY A 373 5.58 10.61 -13.25
N LEU A 374 4.49 10.15 -12.62
CA LEU A 374 3.71 8.99 -13.04
C LEU A 374 3.08 9.20 -14.41
N GLN A 375 2.42 10.35 -14.66
CA GLN A 375 1.84 10.65 -15.97
C GLN A 375 2.89 10.67 -17.07
N LYS A 376 4.05 11.29 -16.83
CA LYS A 376 5.16 11.33 -17.79
C LYS A 376 5.72 9.93 -18.06
N HIS A 377 5.95 9.14 -17.01
CA HIS A 377 6.43 7.77 -17.14
C HIS A 377 5.43 6.88 -17.90
N ALA A 378 4.14 6.94 -17.55
CA ALA A 378 3.09 6.17 -18.19
C ALA A 378 2.94 6.54 -19.68
N THR A 379 2.93 7.83 -20.01
CA THR A 379 2.87 8.32 -21.40
C THR A 379 4.07 7.84 -22.21
N TRP A 380 5.27 7.99 -21.65
CA TRP A 380 6.49 7.51 -22.29
C TRP A 380 6.45 5.99 -22.51
N TYR A 381 6.05 5.22 -21.50
CA TYR A 381 6.03 3.75 -21.57
C TYR A 381 5.01 3.24 -22.59
N VAL A 382 3.79 3.75 -22.58
CA VAL A 382 2.75 3.39 -23.55
C VAL A 382 3.18 3.77 -24.98
N SER A 383 3.75 4.97 -25.17
CA SER A 383 4.26 5.39 -26.48
C SER A 383 5.38 4.47 -26.99
N ARG A 384 6.27 4.02 -26.09
CA ARG A 384 7.35 3.07 -26.40
C ARG A 384 6.81 1.70 -26.78
N CYS A 385 5.76 1.22 -26.12
CA CYS A 385 5.10 -0.04 -26.48
C CYS A 385 4.41 0.05 -27.84
N ARG A 386 3.70 1.16 -28.11
CA ARG A 386 3.04 1.40 -29.40
C ARG A 386 4.04 1.44 -30.56
N LYS A 387 5.17 2.15 -30.40
CA LYS A 387 6.24 2.17 -31.41
C LYS A 387 6.83 0.78 -31.68
N ARG A 388 7.02 -0.04 -30.64
CA ARG A 388 7.51 -1.42 -30.81
C ARG A 388 6.53 -2.28 -31.60
N LYS A 389 5.21 -2.16 -31.36
CA LYS A 389 4.19 -2.90 -32.11
C LYS A 389 4.21 -2.54 -33.61
N HIS A 390 4.32 -1.25 -33.95
CA HIS A 390 4.44 -0.80 -35.34
C HIS A 390 5.72 -1.22 -36.09
N HIS A 391 6.75 -1.72 -35.40
CA HIS A 391 7.97 -2.24 -36.03
C HIS A 391 7.95 -3.77 -36.19
N LEU A 392 6.94 -4.45 -35.64
CA LEU A 392 6.75 -5.90 -35.71
C LEU A 392 5.67 -6.29 -36.75
N ASP A 393 4.82 -5.32 -37.13
CA ASP A 393 3.93 -5.37 -38.29
C ASP A 393 4.68 -4.84 -39.53
#